data_AF-A0A848MZN1-F1
#
_entry.id   AF-A0A848MZN1-F1
#
_cell.length_a   1.000
_cell.length_b   1.000
_cell.length_c   1.000
_cell.angle_alpha   90.00
_cell.angle_beta   90.00
_cell.angle_gamma   90.00
#
_symmetry.space_group_name_H-M   'P 1'
#
loop_
_entity.id
_entity.type
_entity.pdbx_description
1 polymer ?
#
loop_
_entity_poly.entity_id
_entity_poly.type
_entity_poly.pdbx_seq_one_letter_code
_entity_poly.pdbx_strand_id
1 'polypeptide(L)'
;ELVYPTTLENFKDQRISHFGNLLKEIEGDYDLVIIDCPPTISLYTNTALYAADFLIIVLQTQQRSLDGAEAFWEYAQTFYNKYTNADFDIAGVLPVLMKNDSGIDNQIIKDALDSFGEKYVFTHIVKHMERLKGYDRKGIADKVYTATWDYHDIKLHEFYIEITKEFFQRIGE
;
A
#
# COMPACT_ATOMS: atom_id res chain seq x y z
N GLU A 1 -27.69 -14.73 4.01
CA GLU A 1 -28.01 -14.65 2.57
C GLU A 1 -26.94 -13.84 1.86
N LEU A 2 -26.73 -14.02 0.56
CA LEU A 2 -25.84 -13.14 -0.22
C LEU A 2 -26.50 -11.75 -0.27
N VAL A 3 -25.80 -10.71 0.22
CA VAL A 3 -26.32 -9.33 0.25
C VAL A 3 -26.69 -8.83 -1.16
N TYR A 4 -26.00 -9.31 -2.20
CA TYR A 4 -26.27 -8.95 -3.59
C TYR A 4 -26.33 -10.20 -4.49
N PRO A 5 -27.49 -10.86 -4.65
CA PRO A 5 -27.64 -11.97 -5.58
C PRO A 5 -27.45 -11.53 -7.04
N THR A 6 -27.08 -12.47 -7.92
CA THR A 6 -26.83 -12.20 -9.35
C THR A 6 -28.09 -11.84 -10.13
N THR A 7 -29.26 -11.96 -9.52
CA THR A 7 -30.56 -11.56 -10.07
C THR A 7 -30.83 -10.07 -9.95
N LEU A 8 -30.06 -9.34 -9.12
CA LEU A 8 -30.16 -7.89 -9.03
C LEU A 8 -29.52 -7.22 -10.23
N GLU A 9 -30.15 -6.15 -10.71
CA GLU A 9 -29.55 -5.27 -11.69
C GLU A 9 -28.31 -4.59 -11.08
N ASN A 10 -27.24 -4.45 -11.87
CA ASN A 10 -25.95 -3.87 -11.45
C ASN A 10 -25.33 -4.51 -10.20
N PHE A 11 -25.61 -5.79 -9.92
CA PHE A 11 -25.11 -6.49 -8.72
C PHE A 11 -23.57 -6.45 -8.59
N LYS A 12 -22.82 -6.37 -9.70
CA LYS A 12 -21.36 -6.29 -9.66
C LYS A 12 -20.88 -4.98 -9.05
N ASP A 13 -21.48 -3.87 -9.47
CA ASP A 13 -21.12 -2.53 -8.99
C ASP A 13 -21.55 -2.37 -7.53
N GLN A 14 -22.72 -2.90 -7.17
CA GLN A 14 -23.19 -2.92 -5.77
C GLN A 14 -22.28 -3.75 -4.86
N ARG A 15 -21.75 -4.88 -5.34
CA ARG A 15 -20.79 -5.69 -4.58
C ARG A 15 -19.47 -4.95 -4.36
N ILE A 16 -19.00 -4.20 -5.35
CA ILE A 16 -17.77 -3.42 -5.26
C ILE A 16 -17.94 -2.24 -4.30
N SER A 17 -19.07 -1.54 -4.36
CA SER A 17 -19.33 -0.37 -3.51
C SER A 17 -19.73 -0.70 -2.07
N HIS A 18 -20.15 -1.94 -1.79
CA HIS A 18 -20.66 -2.34 -0.49
C HIS A 18 -19.68 -2.02 0.66
N PHE A 19 -18.40 -2.36 0.49
CA PHE A 19 -17.39 -2.11 1.52
C PHE A 19 -17.22 -0.60 1.80
N GLY A 20 -17.14 0.22 0.74
CA GLY A 20 -17.06 1.67 0.88
C GLY A 20 -18.28 2.27 1.57
N ASN A 21 -19.49 1.75 1.30
CA ASN A 21 -20.71 2.21 1.98
C ASN A 21 -20.68 1.89 3.49
N LEU A 22 -20.16 0.72 3.88
CA LEU A 22 -19.98 0.38 5.30
C LEU A 22 -18.92 1.25 5.97
N LEU A 23 -17.84 1.59 5.27
CA LEU A 23 -16.80 2.48 5.80
C LEU A 23 -17.31 3.90 6.04
N LYS A 24 -18.21 4.41 5.19
CA LYS A 24 -18.85 5.74 5.39
C LYS A 24 -19.63 5.85 6.69
N GLU A 25 -20.10 4.73 7.26
CA GLU A 25 -20.81 4.75 8.55
C GLU A 25 -19.89 5.04 9.73
N ILE A 26 -18.57 4.85 9.58
CA ILE A 26 -17.55 5.03 10.64
C ILE A 26 -16.48 6.08 10.28
N GLU A 27 -16.63 6.78 9.15
CA GLU A 27 -15.64 7.73 8.63
C GLU A 27 -15.35 8.86 9.64
N GLY A 28 -16.34 9.27 10.43
CA GLY A 28 -16.17 10.28 11.47
C GLY A 28 -15.48 9.81 12.75
N ASP A 29 -15.18 8.52 12.89
CA ASP A 29 -14.61 7.93 14.10
C ASP A 29 -13.07 7.78 14.04
N TYR A 30 -12.47 7.93 12.85
CA TYR A 30 -11.04 7.72 12.62
C TYR A 30 -10.44 8.81 11.73
N ASP A 31 -9.24 9.27 12.08
CA ASP A 31 -8.49 10.22 11.24
C ASP A 31 -7.90 9.55 9.98
N LEU A 32 -7.61 8.25 10.05
CA LEU A 32 -7.01 7.47 8.96
C LEU A 32 -7.47 6.01 9.02
N VAL A 33 -7.83 5.45 7.85
CA VAL A 33 -8.13 4.03 7.67
C VAL A 33 -7.11 3.41 6.72
N ILE A 34 -6.42 2.36 7.16
CA ILE A 34 -5.47 1.60 6.32
C ILE A 34 -6.12 0.28 5.91
N ILE A 35 -6.21 0.04 4.60
CA ILE A 35 -6.79 -1.19 4.05
C ILE A 35 -5.66 -2.08 3.51
N ASP A 36 -5.37 -3.17 4.20
CA ASP A 36 -4.41 -4.18 3.72
C ASP A 36 -5.09 -5.15 2.74
N CYS A 37 -4.51 -5.29 1.55
CA CYS A 37 -5.10 -6.03 0.45
C CYS A 37 -4.35 -7.34 0.17
N PRO A 38 -5.06 -8.42 -0.22
CA PRO A 38 -4.39 -9.62 -0.71
C PRO A 38 -3.58 -9.32 -1.98
N PRO A 39 -2.52 -10.09 -2.27
CA PRO A 39 -1.56 -9.81 -3.35
C PRO A 39 -2.10 -10.06 -4.77
N THR A 40 -3.40 -10.35 -4.91
CA THR A 40 -4.04 -10.73 -6.18
C THR A 40 -5.17 -9.78 -6.50
N ILE A 41 -5.19 -9.25 -7.72
CA ILE A 41 -6.31 -8.46 -8.26
C ILE A 41 -7.57 -9.32 -8.23
N SER A 42 -8.49 -8.95 -7.35
CA SER A 42 -9.70 -9.72 -7.04
C SER A 42 -10.83 -8.78 -6.62
N LEU A 43 -11.99 -9.34 -6.28
CA LEU A 43 -13.09 -8.54 -5.73
C LEU A 43 -12.65 -7.75 -4.48
N TYR A 44 -11.78 -8.32 -3.63
CA TYR A 44 -11.30 -7.67 -2.41
C TYR A 44 -10.46 -6.42 -2.70
N THR A 45 -9.52 -6.53 -3.65
CA THR A 45 -8.71 -5.39 -4.09
C THR A 45 -9.59 -4.32 -4.75
N ASN A 46 -10.61 -4.73 -5.50
CA ASN A 46 -11.53 -3.81 -6.16
C ASN A 46 -12.41 -3.05 -5.17
N THR A 47 -12.92 -3.74 -4.15
CA THR A 47 -13.70 -3.09 -3.08
C THR A 47 -12.84 -2.12 -2.28
N ALA A 48 -11.56 -2.45 -2.06
CA ALA A 48 -10.61 -1.56 -1.40
C ALA A 48 -10.30 -0.32 -2.25
N LEU A 49 -9.96 -0.49 -3.54
CA LEU A 49 -9.72 0.62 -4.46
C LEU A 49 -10.94 1.53 -4.60
N TYR A 50 -12.15 0.97 -4.63
CA TYR A 50 -13.37 1.77 -4.71
C TYR A 50 -13.60 2.64 -3.46
N ALA A 51 -13.11 2.19 -2.30
CA ALA A 51 -13.34 2.83 -1.02
C ALA A 51 -12.19 3.72 -0.53
N ALA A 52 -11.02 3.67 -1.18
CA ALA A 52 -9.83 4.39 -0.75
C ALA A 52 -9.80 5.81 -1.34
N ASP A 53 -9.16 6.73 -0.61
CA ASP A 53 -8.78 8.05 -1.12
C ASP A 53 -7.36 8.05 -1.71
N PHE A 54 -6.50 7.17 -1.19
CA PHE A 54 -5.10 7.05 -1.62
C PHE A 54 -4.64 5.61 -1.75
N LEU A 55 -3.82 5.35 -2.76
CA LEU A 55 -3.20 4.06 -3.04
C LEU A 55 -1.68 4.11 -2.89
N ILE A 56 -1.12 3.17 -2.13
CA ILE A 56 0.32 2.88 -2.10
C ILE A 56 0.57 1.54 -2.79
N ILE A 57 1.49 1.51 -3.74
CA ILE A 57 1.91 0.29 -4.45
C ILE A 57 3.25 -0.17 -3.88
N VAL A 58 3.31 -1.39 -3.36
CA VAL A 58 4.54 -1.94 -2.79
C VAL A 58 5.37 -2.62 -3.88
N LEU A 59 6.59 -2.13 -4.09
CA LEU A 59 7.54 -2.65 -5.07
C LEU A 59 8.68 -3.39 -4.37
N GLN A 60 8.77 -4.71 -4.50
CA GLN A 60 10.00 -5.41 -4.11
C GLN A 60 11.07 -5.18 -5.18
N THR A 61 12.35 -5.10 -4.80
CA THR A 61 13.47 -4.90 -5.74
C THR A 61 13.80 -6.17 -6.55
N GLN A 62 12.80 -6.70 -7.28
CA GLN A 62 12.90 -7.84 -8.19
C GLN A 62 12.18 -7.52 -9.49
N GLN A 63 12.70 -7.98 -10.63
CA GLN A 63 12.11 -7.67 -11.95
C GLN A 63 10.61 -8.01 -12.02
N ARG A 64 10.23 -9.21 -11.56
CA ARG A 64 8.83 -9.65 -11.56
C ARG A 64 7.91 -8.76 -10.72
N SER A 65 8.45 -8.13 -9.68
CA SER A 65 7.71 -7.20 -8.84
C SER A 65 7.56 -5.84 -9.51
N LEU A 66 8.55 -5.40 -10.29
CA LEU A 66 8.43 -4.22 -11.14
C LEU A 66 7.35 -4.42 -12.21
N ASP A 67 7.43 -5.52 -12.97
CA ASP A 67 6.43 -5.86 -13.99
C ASP A 67 5.01 -5.92 -13.39
N GLY A 68 4.90 -6.48 -12.17
CA GLY A 68 3.63 -6.55 -11.44
C GLY A 68 3.12 -5.20 -10.96
N ALA A 69 4.00 -4.31 -10.51
CA ALA A 69 3.64 -2.95 -10.12
C ALA A 69 3.18 -2.11 -11.32
N GLU A 70 3.84 -2.24 -12.47
CA GLU A 70 3.45 -1.58 -13.72
C GLU A 70 2.06 -2.05 -14.18
N ALA A 71 1.84 -3.37 -14.20
CA ALA A 71 0.54 -3.94 -14.55
C ALA A 71 -0.58 -3.48 -13.58
N PHE A 72 -0.27 -3.38 -12.27
CA PHE A 72 -1.24 -2.91 -11.28
C PHE A 72 -1.51 -1.40 -11.39
N TRP A 73 -0.50 -0.61 -11.73
CA TRP A 73 -0.64 0.82 -11.98
C TRP A 73 -1.60 1.09 -13.16
N GLU A 74 -1.43 0.39 -14.27
CA GLU A 74 -2.36 0.45 -15.42
C GLU A 74 -3.76 -0.05 -15.05
N TYR A 75 -3.84 -1.12 -14.24
CA TYR A 75 -5.09 -1.63 -13.73
C TYR A 75 -5.85 -0.59 -12.90
N ALA A 76 -5.16 0.08 -11.98
CA ALA A 76 -5.74 1.12 -11.11
C ALA A 76 -6.28 2.28 -11.95
N GLN A 77 -5.55 2.76 -12.96
CA GLN A 77 -6.04 3.78 -13.88
C GLN A 77 -7.29 3.33 -14.66
N THR A 78 -7.29 2.09 -15.14
CA THR A 78 -8.44 1.52 -15.85
C THR A 78 -9.65 1.40 -14.92
N PHE A 79 -9.42 1.01 -13.66
CA PHE A 79 -10.44 0.91 -12.63
C PHE A 79 -11.06 2.28 -12.32
N TYR A 80 -10.22 3.30 -12.09
CA TYR A 80 -10.65 4.68 -11.82
C TYR A 80 -11.55 5.20 -12.95
N ASN A 81 -11.13 5.06 -14.20
CA ASN A 81 -11.91 5.49 -15.36
C ASN A 81 -13.22 4.72 -15.54
N LYS A 82 -13.29 3.47 -15.06
CA LYS A 82 -14.47 2.62 -15.17
C LYS A 82 -15.52 2.93 -14.10
N TYR A 83 -15.11 3.22 -12.87
CA TYR A 83 -16.01 3.44 -11.75
C TYR A 83 -16.01 4.92 -11.37
N THR A 84 -16.98 5.67 -11.87
CA THR A 84 -17.08 7.14 -11.71
C THR A 84 -17.17 7.64 -10.26
N ASN A 85 -17.47 6.75 -9.32
CA ASN A 85 -17.57 7.08 -7.90
C ASN A 85 -16.32 6.67 -7.11
N ALA A 86 -15.34 6.01 -7.74
CA ALA A 86 -14.04 5.80 -7.15
C ALA A 86 -13.22 7.08 -7.35
N ASP A 87 -12.69 7.63 -6.26
CA ASP A 87 -12.01 8.93 -6.25
C ASP A 87 -10.71 8.80 -5.44
N PHE A 88 -9.80 7.96 -5.91
CA PHE A 88 -8.49 7.76 -5.29
C PHE A 88 -7.37 8.37 -6.12
N ASP A 89 -6.32 8.85 -5.44
CA ASP A 89 -5.04 9.19 -6.06
C ASP A 89 -3.95 8.17 -5.69
N ILE A 90 -2.88 8.11 -6.47
CA ILE A 90 -1.74 7.24 -6.16
C ILE A 90 -0.73 8.05 -5.33
N ALA A 91 -0.70 7.77 -4.02
CA ALA A 91 0.27 8.38 -3.10
C ALA A 91 1.71 8.03 -3.48
N GLY A 92 1.92 6.81 -4.00
CA GLY A 92 3.18 6.44 -4.66
C GLY A 92 3.49 4.96 -4.66
N VAL A 93 4.68 4.65 -5.18
CA VAL A 93 5.30 3.33 -5.22
C VAL A 93 6.37 3.27 -4.15
N LEU A 94 6.19 2.41 -3.14
CA LEU A 94 7.12 2.23 -2.02
C LEU A 94 8.06 1.05 -2.31
N PRO A 95 9.37 1.29 -2.53
CA PRO A 95 10.31 0.21 -2.72
C PRO A 95 10.67 -0.48 -1.40
N VAL A 96 10.65 -1.80 -1.38
CA VAL A 96 10.87 -2.62 -0.18
C VAL A 96 11.79 -3.81 -0.43
N LEU A 97 12.30 -4.38 0.67
CA LEU A 97 13.15 -5.57 0.74
C LEU A 97 14.47 -5.48 -0.05
N MET A 98 14.99 -4.27 -0.24
CA MET A 98 16.27 -4.02 -0.93
C MET A 98 17.44 -4.71 -0.21
N LYS A 99 18.31 -5.41 -0.95
CA LYS A 99 19.42 -6.20 -0.40
C LYS A 99 20.78 -5.60 -0.76
N ASN A 100 21.41 -4.92 0.21
CA ASN A 100 22.82 -4.51 0.15
C ASN A 100 23.18 -3.63 -1.07
N ASP A 101 22.23 -2.85 -1.59
CA ASP A 101 22.45 -1.92 -2.69
C ASP A 101 23.14 -2.60 -3.90
N SER A 102 22.72 -3.84 -4.20
CA SER A 102 23.25 -4.60 -5.32
C SER A 102 23.01 -3.86 -6.63
N GLY A 103 23.85 -4.12 -7.65
CA GLY A 103 23.68 -3.48 -8.96
C GLY A 103 22.31 -3.73 -9.59
N ILE A 104 21.70 -4.88 -9.30
CA ILE A 104 20.35 -5.23 -9.76
C ILE A 104 19.29 -4.43 -8.99
N ASP A 105 19.41 -4.29 -7.67
CA ASP A 105 18.45 -3.50 -6.89
C ASP A 105 18.45 -2.04 -7.36
N ASN A 106 19.63 -1.44 -7.54
CA ASN A 106 19.75 -0.06 -8.01
C ASN A 106 19.20 0.11 -9.44
N GLN A 107 19.38 -0.88 -10.30
CA GLN A 107 18.80 -0.86 -11.64
C GLN A 107 17.27 -0.89 -11.58
N ILE A 108 16.68 -1.74 -10.74
CA ILE A 108 15.22 -1.82 -10.58
C ILE A 108 14.64 -0.54 -10.01
N ILE A 109 15.32 0.12 -9.06
CA ILE A 109 14.90 1.43 -8.55
C ILE A 109 14.94 2.47 -9.67
N LYS A 110 16.00 2.47 -10.49
CA LYS A 110 16.10 3.37 -11.64
C LYS A 110 14.97 3.12 -12.64
N ASP A 111 14.71 1.86 -12.98
CA ASP A 111 13.64 1.50 -13.90
C ASP A 111 12.27 1.89 -13.34
N ALA A 112 12.05 1.77 -12.03
CA ALA A 112 10.84 2.27 -11.37
C ALA A 112 10.70 3.80 -11.45
N LEU A 113 11.79 4.54 -11.30
CA LEU A 113 11.78 6.01 -11.49
C LEU A 113 11.47 6.38 -12.94
N ASP A 114 12.00 5.63 -13.91
CA ASP A 114 11.74 5.84 -15.33
C ASP A 114 10.27 5.49 -15.70
N SER A 115 9.70 4.42 -15.13
CA SER A 115 8.33 3.95 -15.40
C SER A 115 7.25 4.78 -14.70
N PHE A 116 7.42 5.08 -13.41
CA PHE A 116 6.39 5.76 -12.61
C PHE A 116 6.63 7.26 -12.47
N GLY A 117 7.87 7.73 -12.67
CA GLY A 117 8.28 9.12 -12.46
C GLY A 117 8.72 9.39 -11.01
N GLU A 118 9.73 10.26 -10.86
CA GLU A 118 10.34 10.60 -9.56
C GLU A 118 9.33 11.09 -8.51
N LYS A 119 8.28 11.80 -8.94
CA LYS A 119 7.20 12.25 -8.05
C LYS A 119 6.51 11.08 -7.35
N TYR A 120 6.34 9.95 -8.01
CA TYR A 120 5.52 8.85 -7.51
C TYR A 120 6.33 7.77 -6.81
N VAL A 121 7.65 7.71 -6.95
CA VAL A 121 8.47 6.73 -6.21
C VAL A 121 8.87 7.32 -4.85
N PHE A 122 8.71 6.55 -3.78
CA PHE A 122 9.13 6.95 -2.44
C PHE A 122 10.65 7.14 -2.37
N THR A 123 11.08 8.20 -1.68
CA THR A 123 12.50 8.50 -1.43
C THR A 123 13.11 7.54 -0.42
N HIS A 124 12.33 7.15 0.60
CA HIS A 124 12.72 6.16 1.60
C HIS A 124 12.45 4.74 1.10
N ILE A 125 13.51 3.91 1.09
CA ILE A 125 13.45 2.52 0.63
C ILE A 125 13.57 1.57 1.83
N VAL A 126 12.58 0.69 2.02
CA VAL A 126 12.62 -0.30 3.10
C VAL A 126 13.66 -1.36 2.76
N LYS A 127 14.80 -1.34 3.45
CA LYS A 127 15.83 -2.37 3.28
C LYS A 127 15.41 -3.69 3.90
N HIS A 128 15.98 -4.79 3.41
CA HIS A 128 15.84 -6.08 4.03
C HIS A 128 16.59 -6.13 5.38
N MET A 129 15.84 -6.13 6.48
CA MET A 129 16.40 -6.11 7.84
C MET A 129 16.02 -7.38 8.61
N GLU A 130 17.01 -8.08 9.18
CA GLU A 130 16.76 -9.24 10.04
C GLU A 130 15.94 -8.88 11.29
N ARG A 131 16.04 -7.63 11.74
CA ARG A 131 15.23 -7.10 12.84
C ARG A 131 13.74 -7.13 12.51
N LEU A 132 13.36 -6.64 11.33
CA LEU A 132 11.98 -6.58 10.87
C LEU A 132 11.36 -7.99 10.78
N LYS A 133 12.09 -8.96 10.20
CA LYS A 133 11.67 -10.37 10.20
C LYS A 133 11.49 -10.96 11.60
N GLY A 134 12.26 -10.47 12.56
CA GLY A 134 12.16 -10.89 13.95
C GLY A 134 10.79 -10.59 14.56
N TYR A 135 10.14 -9.49 14.14
CA TYR A 135 8.84 -9.07 14.65
C TYR A 135 7.72 -10.06 14.32
N ASP A 136 7.79 -10.75 13.18
CA ASP A 136 6.83 -11.81 12.82
C ASP A 136 6.77 -12.93 13.86
N ARG A 137 7.88 -13.17 14.56
CA ARG A 137 7.99 -14.24 15.57
C ARG A 137 7.90 -13.74 17.00
N LYS A 138 8.48 -12.57 17.28
CA LYS A 138 8.68 -12.07 18.65
C LYS A 138 7.68 -10.97 19.03
N GLY A 139 6.91 -10.48 18.07
CA GLY A 139 6.14 -9.25 18.20
C GLY A 139 7.02 -8.01 18.01
N ILE A 140 6.36 -6.88 17.74
CA ILE A 140 7.01 -5.58 17.63
C ILE A 140 7.53 -5.18 19.02
N ALA A 141 8.83 -4.93 19.13
CA ALA A 141 9.44 -4.40 20.33
C ALA A 141 9.46 -2.87 20.23
N ASP A 142 8.84 -2.21 21.21
CA ASP A 142 8.74 -0.75 21.28
C ASP A 142 9.25 -0.23 22.62
N LYS A 143 9.89 0.94 22.61
CA LYS A 143 10.53 1.57 23.76
C LYS A 143 9.54 1.94 24.87
N VAL A 144 8.33 2.32 24.48
CA VAL A 144 7.24 2.76 25.36
C VAL A 144 6.40 1.57 25.81
N TYR A 145 6.10 0.64 24.90
CA TYR A 145 5.10 -0.41 25.16
C TYR A 145 5.68 -1.76 25.60
N THR A 146 6.96 -2.02 25.37
CA THR A 146 7.54 -3.34 25.64
C THR A 146 8.76 -3.24 26.57
N ALA A 147 9.14 -4.36 27.19
CA ALA A 147 10.38 -4.47 27.96
C ALA A 147 11.53 -5.12 27.14
N THR A 148 11.22 -5.61 25.94
CA THR A 148 12.14 -6.41 25.10
C THR A 148 12.88 -5.59 24.04
N TRP A 149 12.71 -4.27 24.04
CA TRP A 149 13.30 -3.38 23.04
C TRP A 149 14.81 -3.18 23.24
N ASP A 150 15.50 -2.91 22.14
CA ASP A 150 16.88 -2.42 22.11
C ASP A 150 17.05 -1.23 21.15
N TYR A 151 18.29 -0.74 21.04
CA TYR A 151 18.62 0.42 20.20
C TYR A 151 18.30 0.24 18.70
N HIS A 152 18.30 -1.00 18.19
CA HIS A 152 17.98 -1.26 16.79
C HIS A 152 16.48 -1.17 16.53
N ASP A 153 15.63 -1.45 17.53
CA ASP A 153 14.18 -1.24 17.42
C ASP A 153 13.87 0.26 17.30
N ILE A 154 14.55 1.11 18.09
CA ILE A 154 14.41 2.57 17.99
C ILE A 154 14.74 3.05 16.58
N LYS A 155 15.88 2.62 16.01
CA LYS A 155 16.27 3.00 14.65
C LYS A 155 15.29 2.53 13.58
N LEU A 156 14.70 1.35 13.77
CA LEU A 156 13.70 0.84 12.85
C LEU A 156 12.43 1.69 12.89
N HIS A 157 11.96 2.04 14.10
CA HIS A 157 10.80 2.93 14.28
C HIS A 157 11.06 4.33 13.72
N GLU A 158 12.24 4.91 13.98
CA GLU A 158 12.64 6.20 13.39
C GLU A 158 12.59 6.16 11.87
N PHE A 159 13.05 5.07 11.25
CA PHE A 159 12.99 4.91 9.80
C PHE A 159 11.55 4.80 9.26
N TYR A 160 10.67 4.03 9.93
CA TYR A 160 9.26 3.97 9.53
C TYR A 160 8.53 5.30 9.76
N ILE A 161 8.90 6.08 10.78
CA ILE A 161 8.40 7.44 10.99
C ILE A 161 8.75 8.35 9.81
N GLU A 162 9.96 8.25 9.24
CA GLU A 162 10.32 9.04 8.05
C GLU A 162 9.51 8.62 6.81
N ILE A 163 9.23 7.32 6.62
CA ILE A 163 8.31 6.86 5.56
C ILE A 163 6.90 7.42 5.77
N THR A 164 6.41 7.40 7.02
CA THR A 164 5.09 7.93 7.35
C THR A 164 5.00 9.44 7.11
N LYS A 165 6.03 10.21 7.46
CA LYS A 165 6.10 11.65 7.14
C LYS A 165 6.08 11.90 5.64
N GLU A 166 6.84 11.12 4.88
CA GLU A 166 6.83 11.21 3.43
C GLU A 166 5.44 10.86 2.86
N PHE A 167 4.75 9.85 3.41
CA PHE A 167 3.38 9.52 3.03
C PHE A 167 2.42 10.70 3.28
N PHE A 168 2.44 11.33 4.45
CA PHE A 168 1.60 12.50 4.75
C PHE A 168 1.86 13.65 3.78
N GLN A 169 3.13 13.96 3.50
CA GLN A 169 3.50 14.97 2.50
C GLN A 169 2.95 14.67 1.10
N ARG A 170 2.89 13.39 0.71
CA ARG A 170 2.39 12.96 -0.60
C ARG A 170 0.88 13.10 -0.72
N ILE A 171 0.14 12.90 0.36
CA ILE A 171 -1.33 13.05 0.39
C ILE A 171 -1.79 14.49 0.68
N GLY A 172 -0.86 15.39 1.02
CA GLY A 172 -1.14 16.81 1.21
C GLY A 172 -1.49 17.22 2.64
N GLU A 173 -1.12 16.40 3.63
CA GLU A 173 -1.30 16.61 5.08
C GLU A 173 0.06 16.89 5.76
#